data_AF-A0A3N5N497-F1
#
_entry.id   AF-A0A3N5N497-F1
#
_cell.length_a   1.000
_cell.length_b   1.000
_cell.length_c   1.000
_cell.angle_alpha   90.00
_cell.angle_beta   90.00
_cell.angle_gamma   90.00
#
_symmetry.space_group_name_H-M   'P 1'
#
loop_
_entity.id
_entity.type
_entity.pdbx_description
1 polymer ?
#
loop_
_entity_poly.entity_id
_entity_poly.type
_entity_poly.pdbx_seq_one_letter_code
_entity_poly.pdbx_strand_id
1 'polypeptide(L)'
;MFVVNGLYGITAGAGALIVCTIAALVACLAVLGRPPIMPFIAGTVSIVFATLTFVTGDAVWVQIKVTLFNALVALLLWWGLRTGKSFFRFVFGNTFHYTEEGWYKLTRNVALFFLLTAVVNEAVRLGFADAHIIALNHVFTGVDIWILFKIFVVMPLTAVFFWWQVRVLQRYRLPVPVASLAVRSDHLA
;
A
#
# COMPACT_ATOMS: atom_id res chain seq x y z
N MET A 1 -7.55 11.85 12.05
CA MET A 1 -7.28 12.51 10.76
C MET A 1 -8.55 12.74 9.94
N PHE A 2 -9.21 11.71 9.40
CA PHE A 2 -10.33 11.90 8.45
C PHE A 2 -11.50 12.70 9.00
N VAL A 3 -11.84 12.51 10.28
CA VAL A 3 -12.87 13.32 10.97
C VAL A 3 -12.45 14.78 11.14
N VAL A 4 -11.18 15.04 11.47
CA VAL A 4 -10.64 16.40 11.61
C VAL A 4 -10.55 17.10 10.26
N ASN A 5 -10.16 16.38 9.21
CA ASN A 5 -10.16 16.90 7.84
C ASN A 5 -11.56 17.31 7.39
N GLY A 6 -12.57 16.47 7.65
CA GLY A 6 -13.96 16.75 7.26
C GLY A 6 -14.60 17.91 8.02
N LEU A 7 -14.11 18.24 9.23
CA LEU A 7 -14.69 19.31 10.06
C LEU A 7 -13.91 20.63 9.98
N TYR A 8 -12.58 20.58 9.83
CA TYR A 8 -11.69 21.73 9.98
C TYR A 8 -10.78 21.96 8.76
N GLY A 9 -10.98 21.21 7.68
CA GLY A 9 -10.22 21.35 6.43
C GLY A 9 -8.86 20.66 6.41
N ILE A 10 -8.18 20.80 5.27
CA ILE A 10 -6.99 20.03 4.89
C ILE A 10 -5.78 20.29 5.80
N THR A 11 -5.59 21.55 6.23
CA THR A 11 -4.48 21.93 7.12
C THR A 11 -4.62 21.33 8.52
N ALA A 12 -5.82 21.35 9.10
CA ALA A 12 -6.12 20.70 10.37
C ALA A 12 -6.03 19.17 10.26
N GLY A 13 -6.49 18.60 9.15
CA GLY A 13 -6.35 17.18 8.82
C GLY A 13 -4.88 16.73 8.76
N ALA A 14 -4.02 17.51 8.11
CA ALA A 14 -2.59 17.24 8.00
C ALA A 14 -1.88 17.30 9.36
N GLY A 15 -2.17 18.32 10.18
CA GLY A 15 -1.65 18.42 11.55
C GLY A 15 -2.03 17.21 12.41
N ALA A 16 -3.29 16.77 12.35
CA ALA A 16 -3.74 15.57 13.05
C ALA A 16 -3.04 14.30 12.57
N LEU A 17 -2.74 14.19 11.27
CA LEU A 17 -1.98 13.05 10.73
C LEU A 17 -0.56 13.00 11.31
N ILE A 18 0.14 14.13 11.37
CA ILE A 18 1.50 14.22 11.92
C ILE A 18 1.51 13.77 13.38
N VAL A 19 0.63 14.34 14.21
CA VAL A 19 0.54 14.01 15.64
C VAL A 19 0.21 12.53 15.85
N CYS A 20 -0.82 12.00 15.17
CA CYS A 20 -1.18 10.58 15.27
C CYS A 20 -0.06 9.66 14.81
N THR A 21 0.68 10.00 13.75
CA THR A 21 1.76 9.16 13.22
C THR A 21 2.94 9.12 14.19
N ILE A 22 3.33 10.27 14.77
CA ILE A 22 4.39 10.33 15.77
C ILE A 22 3.99 9.52 17.01
N ALA A 23 2.76 9.71 17.51
CA ALA A 23 2.25 8.96 18.66
C ALA A 23 2.25 7.44 18.40
N ALA A 24 1.84 7.01 17.20
CA ALA A 24 1.84 5.60 16.81
C ALA A 24 3.26 5.02 16.71
N LEU A 25 4.22 5.76 16.16
CA LEU A 25 5.62 5.32 16.08
C LEU A 25 6.27 5.21 17.45
N VAL A 26 6.03 6.18 18.34
CA VAL A 26 6.53 6.17 19.72
C VAL A 26 5.91 5.02 20.52
N ALA A 27 4.60 4.81 20.41
CA ALA A 27 3.94 3.67 21.05
C ALA A 27 4.47 2.33 20.50
N CYS A 28 4.67 2.22 19.18
CA CYS A 28 5.23 1.02 18.58
C CYS A 28 6.66 0.75 19.05
N LEU A 29 7.48 1.80 19.20
CA LEU A 29 8.84 1.71 19.75
C LEU A 29 8.83 1.25 21.22
N ALA A 30 7.90 1.79 22.02
CA ALA A 30 7.75 1.44 23.43
C ALA A 30 7.28 -0.01 23.64
N VAL A 31 6.42 -0.53 22.76
CA VAL A 31 5.89 -1.90 22.84
C VAL A 31 6.86 -2.93 22.26
N LEU A 32 7.46 -2.66 21.09
CA LEU A 32 8.32 -3.65 20.41
C LEU A 32 9.78 -3.61 20.89
N GLY A 33 10.24 -2.53 21.52
CA GLY A 33 11.63 -2.36 21.99
C GLY A 33 12.68 -2.28 20.86
N ARG A 34 12.27 -2.40 19.61
CA ARG A 34 13.11 -2.26 18.41
C ARG A 34 12.35 -1.50 17.34
N PRO A 35 12.98 -0.56 16.61
CA PRO A 35 12.31 0.15 15.54
C PRO A 35 11.90 -0.83 14.43
N PRO A 36 10.61 -1.02 14.17
CA PRO A 36 10.19 -1.81 13.03
C PRO A 36 10.54 -0.98 11.78
N ILE A 37 11.56 -1.43 11.06
CA ILE A 37 12.20 -0.68 9.96
C ILE A 37 11.17 -0.27 8.89
N MET A 38 10.24 -1.18 8.54
CA MET A 38 9.20 -0.90 7.53
C MET A 38 8.24 0.22 7.95
N PRO A 39 7.58 0.16 9.13
CA PRO A 39 6.76 1.27 9.63
C PRO A 39 7.53 2.58 9.83
N PHE A 40 8.80 2.54 10.25
CA PHE A 40 9.59 3.75 10.46
C PHE A 40 9.88 4.48 9.16
N ILE A 41 10.29 3.76 8.11
CA ILE A 41 10.51 4.34 6.78
C ILE A 41 9.19 4.89 6.23
N ALA A 42 8.11 4.11 6.29
CA ALA A 42 6.80 4.53 5.81
C ALA A 42 6.26 5.74 6.57
N GLY A 43 6.42 5.76 7.90
CA GLY A 43 6.02 6.84 8.79
C GLY A 43 6.81 8.12 8.54
N THR A 44 8.13 8.01 8.38
CA THR A 44 9.01 9.15 8.08
C THR A 44 8.62 9.80 6.74
N VAL A 45 8.49 9.00 5.68
CA VAL A 45 8.02 9.49 4.38
C VAL A 45 6.63 10.11 4.52
N SER A 46 5.74 9.49 5.31
CA SER A 46 4.41 10.05 5.53
C SER A 46 4.44 11.41 6.23
N ILE A 47 5.31 11.59 7.23
CA ILE A 47 5.47 12.86 7.96
C ILE A 47 6.04 13.93 7.01
N VAL A 48 7.03 13.60 6.17
CA VAL A 48 7.60 14.54 5.19
C VAL A 48 6.51 15.08 4.27
N PHE A 49 5.74 14.20 3.62
CA PHE A 49 4.66 14.63 2.72
C PHE A 49 3.51 15.33 3.45
N ALA A 50 3.16 14.90 4.67
CA ALA A 50 2.14 15.55 5.48
C ALA A 50 2.55 16.97 5.90
N THR A 51 3.81 17.15 6.26
CA THR A 51 4.39 18.47 6.59
C THR A 51 4.40 19.35 5.35
N LEU A 52 4.74 18.78 4.19
CA LEU A 52 4.75 19.51 2.93
C LEU A 52 3.35 20.00 2.55
N THR A 53 2.31 19.16 2.73
CA THR A 53 0.89 19.57 2.61
C THR A 53 0.49 20.63 3.64
N PHE A 54 0.95 20.52 4.88
CA PHE A 54 0.65 21.49 5.92
C PHE A 54 1.23 22.88 5.60
N VAL A 55 2.45 22.93 5.07
CA VAL A 55 3.16 24.17 4.72
C VAL A 55 2.63 24.79 3.42
N THR A 56 2.35 23.99 2.39
CA THR A 56 1.83 24.50 1.10
C THR A 56 0.33 24.70 1.08
N GLY A 57 -0.41 24.11 2.04
CA GLY A 57 -1.88 24.13 2.06
C GLY A 57 -2.53 23.32 0.93
N ASP A 58 -1.75 22.61 0.12
CA ASP A 58 -2.21 21.94 -1.09
C ASP A 58 -2.30 20.42 -0.92
N ALA A 59 -3.49 19.88 -1.15
CA ALA A 59 -3.76 18.44 -1.10
C ALA A 59 -3.11 17.66 -2.26
N VAL A 60 -2.60 18.34 -3.29
CA VAL A 60 -1.89 17.73 -4.42
C VAL A 60 -0.72 16.86 -3.95
N TRP A 61 -0.01 17.26 -2.90
CA TRP A 61 1.12 16.48 -2.35
C TRP A 61 0.71 15.12 -1.78
N VAL A 62 -0.49 15.02 -1.21
CA VAL A 62 -1.05 13.73 -0.75
C VAL A 62 -1.35 12.84 -1.93
N GLN A 63 -1.85 13.40 -3.04
CA GLN A 63 -2.18 12.64 -4.25
C GLN A 63 -0.92 12.15 -4.97
N ILE A 64 0.08 13.02 -5.15
CA ILE A 64 1.36 12.71 -5.80
C ILE A 64 2.12 11.62 -5.03
N LYS A 65 2.11 11.67 -3.69
CA LYS A 65 2.70 10.61 -2.85
C LYS A 65 2.20 9.22 -3.26
N VAL A 66 0.90 9.08 -3.56
CA VAL A 66 0.32 7.79 -3.93
C VAL A 66 0.75 7.33 -5.31
N THR A 67 0.77 8.23 -6.32
CA THR A 67 1.26 7.87 -7.66
C THR A 67 2.73 7.45 -7.60
N LEU A 68 3.56 8.23 -6.92
CA LEU A 68 5.00 7.98 -6.82
C LEU A 68 5.29 6.63 -6.16
N PHE A 69 4.61 6.32 -5.05
CA PHE A 69 4.80 5.07 -4.34
C PHE A 69 4.36 3.86 -5.19
N ASN A 70 3.17 3.91 -5.80
CA ASN A 70 2.68 2.82 -6.64
C ASN A 70 3.57 2.60 -7.87
N ALA A 71 4.04 3.68 -8.50
CA ALA A 71 4.95 3.60 -9.64
C ALA A 71 6.32 3.01 -9.24
N LEU A 72 6.90 3.44 -8.12
CA LEU A 72 8.16 2.89 -7.59
C LEU A 72 8.03 1.40 -7.28
N VAL A 73 6.96 0.98 -6.60
CA VAL A 73 6.70 -0.44 -6.31
C VAL A 73 6.51 -1.23 -7.60
N ALA A 74 5.73 -0.71 -8.56
CA ALA A 74 5.55 -1.36 -9.86
C ALA A 74 6.88 -1.56 -10.60
N LEU A 75 7.72 -0.51 -10.67
CA LEU A 75 9.04 -0.54 -11.28
C LEU A 75 9.98 -1.51 -10.58
N LEU A 76 10.01 -1.50 -9.24
CA LEU A 76 10.85 -2.40 -8.45
C LEU A 76 10.44 -3.86 -8.69
N LEU A 77 9.15 -4.16 -8.73
CA LEU A 77 8.64 -5.50 -8.99
C LEU A 77 8.91 -5.94 -10.44
N TRP A 78 8.74 -5.05 -11.43
CA TRP A 78 9.10 -5.33 -12.82
C TRP A 78 10.60 -5.58 -12.99
N TRP A 79 11.43 -4.79 -12.33
CA TRP A 79 12.87 -4.96 -12.30
C TRP A 79 13.27 -6.29 -11.63
N GLY A 80 12.64 -6.62 -10.50
CA GLY A 80 12.81 -7.90 -9.81
C GLY A 80 12.42 -9.10 -10.69
N LEU A 81 11.38 -8.94 -11.52
CA LEU A 81 10.97 -9.95 -12.48
C LEU A 81 12.04 -10.16 -13.57
N ARG A 82 12.64 -9.08 -14.09
CA ARG A 82 13.71 -9.14 -15.11
C ARG A 82 15.03 -9.69 -14.57
N THR A 83 15.32 -9.49 -13.29
CA THR A 83 16.54 -10.00 -12.63
C THR A 83 16.38 -11.42 -12.09
N GLY A 84 15.22 -12.06 -12.27
CA GLY A 84 14.93 -13.41 -11.77
C GLY A 84 14.84 -13.51 -10.24
N LYS A 85 14.99 -12.39 -9.53
CA LYS A 85 14.90 -12.29 -8.08
C LYS A 85 13.51 -11.79 -7.72
N SER A 86 12.56 -12.70 -7.55
CA SER A 86 11.22 -12.35 -7.06
C SER A 86 11.34 -11.65 -5.70
N PHE A 87 11.06 -10.35 -5.66
CA PHE A 87 11.03 -9.56 -4.41
C PHE A 87 10.14 -10.23 -3.36
N PHE A 88 9.01 -10.80 -3.79
CA PHE A 88 8.12 -11.57 -2.91
C PHE A 88 8.77 -12.85 -2.36
N ARG A 89 9.65 -13.53 -3.11
CA ARG A 89 10.41 -14.69 -2.61
C ARG A 89 11.41 -14.27 -1.53
N PHE A 90 12.01 -13.08 -1.66
CA PHE A 90 12.91 -12.53 -0.64
C PHE A 90 12.17 -12.16 0.65
N VAL A 91 11.00 -11.51 0.55
CA VAL A 91 10.25 -11.05 1.73
C VAL A 91 9.43 -12.16 2.38
N PHE A 92 8.79 -13.02 1.59
CA PHE A 92 7.82 -14.01 2.08
C PHE A 92 8.29 -15.47 1.94
N GLY A 93 9.49 -15.71 1.43
CA GLY A 93 10.01 -17.07 1.22
C GLY A 93 10.12 -17.91 2.49
N ASN A 94 10.24 -17.27 3.66
CA ASN A 94 10.26 -17.95 4.96
C ASN A 94 8.88 -18.35 5.46
N THR A 95 7.80 -17.73 4.95
CA THR A 95 6.43 -17.93 5.45
C THR A 95 5.59 -18.76 4.50
N PHE A 96 5.79 -18.62 3.19
CA PHE A 96 5.04 -19.37 2.19
C PHE A 96 5.95 -20.15 1.25
N HIS A 97 5.60 -21.40 0.99
CA HIS A 97 6.31 -22.28 0.06
C HIS A 97 5.48 -22.41 -1.22
N TYR A 98 5.91 -21.73 -2.27
CA TYR A 98 5.30 -21.78 -3.61
C TYR A 98 6.32 -22.29 -4.63
N THR A 99 5.84 -22.88 -5.73
CA THR A 99 6.69 -23.21 -6.89
C THR A 99 7.29 -21.95 -7.51
N GLU A 100 8.39 -22.09 -8.28
CA GLU A 100 9.00 -20.95 -8.98
C GLU A 100 8.02 -20.25 -9.93
N GLU A 101 7.18 -21.01 -10.62
CA GLU A 101 6.07 -20.47 -11.43
C GLU A 101 5.06 -19.68 -10.60
N GLY A 102 4.73 -20.14 -9.38
CA GLY A 102 3.84 -19.44 -8.47
C GLY A 102 4.39 -18.09 -8.04
N TRP A 103 5.68 -18.01 -7.72
CA TRP A 103 6.38 -16.76 -7.40
C TRP A 103 6.44 -15.79 -8.57
N TYR A 104 6.70 -16.31 -9.79
CA TYR A 104 6.71 -15.51 -11.00
C TYR A 104 5.32 -14.91 -11.28
N LYS A 105 4.27 -15.73 -11.24
CA LYS A 105 2.89 -15.28 -11.47
C LYS A 105 2.42 -14.28 -10.42
N LEU A 106 2.76 -14.49 -9.14
CA LEU A 106 2.48 -13.54 -8.08
C LEU A 106 3.14 -12.19 -8.34
N THR A 107 4.45 -12.20 -8.58
CA THR A 107 5.22 -10.97 -8.80
C THR A 107 4.68 -10.22 -10.02
N ARG A 108 4.41 -10.92 -11.12
CA ARG A 108 3.86 -10.33 -12.35
C ARG A 108 2.47 -9.72 -12.15
N ASN A 109 1.54 -10.47 -11.56
CA ASN A 109 0.16 -10.01 -11.38
C ASN A 109 0.11 -8.81 -10.44
N VAL A 110 0.89 -8.83 -9.35
CA VAL A 110 0.96 -7.72 -8.41
C VAL A 110 1.64 -6.51 -9.05
N ALA A 111 2.72 -6.70 -9.80
CA ALA A 111 3.37 -5.59 -10.50
C ALA A 111 2.42 -4.93 -11.53
N LEU A 112 1.67 -5.73 -12.27
CA LEU A 112 0.63 -5.22 -13.19
C LEU A 112 -0.46 -4.47 -12.44
N PHE A 113 -0.93 -5.00 -11.30
CA PHE A 113 -1.93 -4.34 -10.47
C PHE A 113 -1.45 -2.98 -9.95
N PHE A 114 -0.22 -2.89 -9.45
CA PHE A 114 0.37 -1.62 -9.01
C PHE A 114 0.56 -0.63 -10.17
N LEU A 115 0.97 -1.11 -11.35
CA LEU A 115 1.11 -0.28 -12.54
C LEU A 115 -0.24 0.27 -13.00
N LEU A 116 -1.26 -0.59 -13.14
CA LEU A 116 -2.62 -0.18 -13.51
C LEU A 116 -3.20 0.80 -12.50
N THR A 117 -3.02 0.54 -11.21
CA THR A 117 -3.48 1.44 -10.14
C THR A 117 -2.76 2.78 -10.19
N ALA A 118 -1.46 2.81 -10.50
CA ALA A 118 -0.71 4.06 -10.67
C ALA A 118 -1.25 4.86 -11.87
N VAL A 119 -1.45 4.21 -13.02
CA VAL A 119 -1.97 4.86 -14.24
C VAL A 119 -3.37 5.39 -14.03
N VAL A 120 -4.28 4.58 -13.47
CA VAL A 120 -5.67 5.01 -13.21
C VAL A 120 -5.70 6.13 -12.17
N ASN A 121 -4.88 6.04 -11.11
CA ASN A 121 -4.80 7.10 -10.11
C ASN A 121 -4.33 8.42 -10.73
N GLU A 122 -3.33 8.38 -11.61
CA GLU A 122 -2.83 9.57 -12.30
C GLU A 122 -3.83 10.12 -13.32
N ALA A 123 -4.53 9.25 -14.05
CA ALA A 123 -5.59 9.64 -14.97
C ALA A 123 -6.75 10.35 -14.25
N VAL A 124 -7.16 9.84 -13.08
CA VAL A 124 -8.19 10.50 -12.25
C VAL A 124 -7.65 11.80 -11.66
N ARG A 125 -6.39 11.83 -11.21
CA ARG A 125 -5.75 13.03 -10.68
C ARG A 125 -5.71 14.17 -11.71
N LEU A 126 -5.26 13.88 -12.93
CA LEU A 126 -5.15 14.86 -14.01
C LEU A 126 -6.52 15.21 -14.60
N GLY A 127 -7.41 14.21 -14.77
CA GLY A 127 -8.72 14.41 -15.39
C GLY A 127 -9.72 15.17 -14.52
N PHE A 128 -9.57 15.13 -13.19
CA PHE A 128 -10.46 15.82 -12.25
C PHE A 128 -9.75 16.95 -11.48
N ALA A 129 -8.55 17.37 -11.88
CA ALA A 129 -7.78 18.41 -11.19
C ALA A 129 -8.56 19.74 -11.08
N ASP A 130 -9.21 20.15 -12.17
CA ASP A 130 -9.97 21.41 -12.26
C ASP A 130 -11.49 21.19 -12.07
N ALA A 131 -11.90 20.00 -11.61
CA ALA A 131 -13.31 19.67 -11.47
C ALA A 131 -13.91 20.36 -10.24
N HIS A 132 -14.92 21.20 -10.49
CA HIS A 132 -15.76 21.81 -9.47
C HIS A 132 -17.21 21.38 -9.71
N ILE A 133 -17.67 20.40 -8.95
CA ILE A 133 -19.04 19.87 -9.08
C ILE A 133 -19.83 20.33 -7.86
N ILE A 134 -20.91 21.08 -8.08
CA ILE A 134 -21.83 21.47 -7.01
C ILE A 134 -22.87 20.37 -6.88
N ALA A 135 -22.87 19.65 -5.75
CA ALA A 135 -23.86 18.64 -5.44
C ALA A 135 -24.16 18.62 -3.94
N LEU A 136 -25.42 18.31 -3.58
CA LEU A 136 -25.86 18.20 -2.18
C LEU A 136 -25.52 19.42 -1.30
N ASN A 137 -25.66 20.64 -1.85
CA ASN A 137 -25.34 21.91 -1.17
C ASN A 137 -23.86 22.05 -0.73
N HIS A 138 -22.96 21.27 -1.35
CA HIS A 138 -21.52 21.31 -1.11
C HIS A 138 -20.77 21.41 -2.45
N VAL A 139 -19.60 22.08 -2.43
CA VAL A 139 -18.72 22.14 -3.60
C VAL A 139 -17.76 20.97 -3.51
N PHE A 140 -17.96 19.95 -4.35
CA PHE A 140 -17.00 18.86 -4.50
C PHE A 140 -15.82 19.37 -5.31
N THR A 141 -14.64 19.32 -4.69
CA THR A 141 -13.37 19.61 -5.34
C THR A 141 -12.82 18.37 -6.01
N GLY A 142 -11.87 18.53 -6.94
CA GLY A 142 -11.14 17.40 -7.55
C GLY A 142 -10.54 16.42 -6.54
N VAL A 143 -10.17 16.91 -5.36
CA VAL A 143 -9.66 16.10 -4.25
C VAL A 143 -10.74 15.17 -3.69
N ASP A 144 -11.97 15.65 -3.52
CA ASP A 144 -13.08 14.86 -2.98
C ASP A 144 -13.48 13.73 -3.93
N ILE A 145 -13.54 14.03 -5.24
CA ILE A 145 -13.80 13.05 -6.30
C ILE A 145 -12.71 11.97 -6.29
N TRP A 146 -11.44 12.37 -6.14
CA TRP A 146 -10.32 11.42 -6.04
C TRP A 146 -10.41 10.53 -4.79
N ILE A 147 -10.82 11.08 -3.65
CA ILE A 147 -11.06 10.30 -2.42
C ILE A 147 -12.19 9.29 -2.64
N LEU A 148 -13.32 9.73 -3.20
CA LEU A 148 -14.48 8.87 -3.48
C LEU A 148 -14.12 7.75 -4.46
N PHE A 149 -13.39 8.07 -5.55
CA PHE A 149 -12.87 7.09 -6.49
C PHE A 149 -12.07 5.99 -5.78
N LYS A 150 -11.24 6.37 -4.81
CA LYS A 150 -10.47 5.37 -4.05
C LYS A 150 -11.33 4.48 -3.17
N ILE A 151 -12.28 5.07 -2.47
CA ILE A 151 -13.15 4.33 -1.54
C ILE A 151 -14.07 3.39 -2.32
N PHE A 152 -14.67 3.85 -3.41
CA PHE A 152 -15.69 3.09 -4.14
C PHE A 152 -15.14 2.23 -5.28
N VAL A 153 -14.00 2.57 -5.85
CA VAL A 153 -13.42 1.81 -6.98
C VAL A 153 -12.16 1.07 -6.55
N VAL A 154 -11.16 1.79 -6.03
CA VAL A 154 -9.85 1.17 -5.74
C VAL A 154 -9.95 0.15 -4.61
N MET A 155 -10.65 0.44 -3.51
CA MET A 155 -10.76 -0.50 -2.39
C MET A 155 -11.49 -1.79 -2.79
N PRO A 156 -12.68 -1.76 -3.43
CA PRO A 156 -13.35 -3.00 -3.87
C PRO A 156 -12.53 -3.75 -4.92
N LEU A 157 -11.92 -3.06 -5.87
CA LEU A 157 -11.07 -3.68 -6.88
C LEU A 157 -9.87 -4.39 -6.25
N THR A 158 -9.27 -3.78 -5.23
CA THR A 158 -8.16 -4.38 -4.46
C THR A 158 -8.63 -5.64 -3.74
N ALA A 159 -9.81 -5.62 -3.11
CA ALA A 159 -10.37 -6.79 -2.44
C ALA A 159 -10.62 -7.96 -3.42
N VAL A 160 -11.24 -7.67 -4.57
CA VAL A 160 -11.48 -8.67 -5.63
C VAL A 160 -10.17 -9.22 -6.17
N PHE A 161 -9.18 -8.35 -6.41
CA PHE A 161 -7.86 -8.74 -6.89
C PHE A 161 -7.16 -9.68 -5.90
N PHE A 162 -7.12 -9.35 -4.60
CA PHE A 162 -6.49 -10.20 -3.61
C PHE A 162 -7.22 -11.53 -3.43
N TRP A 163 -8.55 -11.53 -3.44
CA TRP A 163 -9.33 -12.75 -3.41
C TRP A 163 -9.00 -13.66 -4.59
N TRP A 164 -8.97 -13.12 -5.80
CA TRP A 164 -8.57 -13.84 -7.01
C TRP A 164 -7.11 -14.32 -6.95
N GLN A 165 -6.19 -13.47 -6.51
CA GLN A 165 -4.77 -13.76 -6.41
C GLN A 165 -4.50 -14.92 -5.43
N VAL A 166 -5.21 -14.96 -4.30
CA VAL A 166 -5.13 -16.08 -3.34
C VAL A 166 -5.58 -17.39 -4.01
N ARG A 167 -6.70 -17.38 -4.75
CA ARG A 167 -7.19 -18.56 -5.48
C ARG A 167 -6.18 -19.07 -6.52
N VAL A 168 -5.50 -18.15 -7.22
CA VAL A 168 -4.44 -18.51 -8.17
C VAL A 168 -3.24 -19.13 -7.46
N LEU A 169 -2.78 -18.51 -6.37
CA LEU A 169 -1.64 -18.98 -5.58
C LEU A 169 -1.87 -20.34 -4.93
N GLN A 170 -3.09 -20.64 -4.49
CA GLN A 170 -3.44 -21.93 -3.88
C GLN A 170 -3.10 -23.12 -4.79
N ARG A 171 -3.16 -22.94 -6.12
CA ARG A 171 -2.80 -23.98 -7.11
C ARG A 171 -1.29 -24.28 -7.18
N TYR A 172 -0.46 -23.41 -6.61
CA TYR A 172 1.00 -23.48 -6.66
C TYR A 172 1.64 -23.67 -5.28
N ARG A 173 0.85 -23.95 -4.24
CA ARG A 173 1.36 -24.22 -2.89
C ARG A 173 2.08 -25.56 -2.88
N LEU A 174 3.31 -25.56 -2.39
CA LEU A 174 4.03 -26.80 -2.11
C LEU A 174 3.56 -27.34 -0.74
N PRO A 175 3.29 -28.66 -0.62
CA PRO A 175 3.15 -29.30 0.67
C PRO A 175 4.43 -29.05 1.49
N VAL A 176 4.28 -28.77 2.78
CA VAL A 176 5.40 -28.61 3.71
C VAL A 176 6.36 -29.80 3.53
N PRO A 177 7.68 -29.59 3.40
CA PRO A 177 8.63 -30.69 3.29
C PRO A 177 8.47 -31.62 4.50
N VAL A 178 8.08 -32.88 4.25
CA VAL A 178 7.91 -33.96 5.25
C VAL A 178 9.19 -34.18 6.08
N ALA A 179 10.35 -33.73 5.57
CA ALA A 179 11.62 -33.71 6.30
C ALA A 179 11.55 -32.98 7.66
N SER A 180 10.70 -31.95 7.79
CA SER A 180 10.49 -31.25 9.07
C SER A 180 9.62 -32.01 10.08
N LEU A 181 8.84 -33.01 9.62
CA LEU A 181 8.07 -33.90 10.47
C LEU A 181 8.90 -35.08 10.96
N ALA A 182 9.84 -35.58 10.13
CA ALA A 182 10.76 -36.66 10.52
C ALA A 182 11.75 -36.24 11.62
N VAL A 183 12.31 -35.02 11.53
CA VAL A 183 13.21 -34.50 12.60
C VAL A 183 12.46 -34.31 13.92
N ARG A 184 11.15 -34.05 13.90
CA ARG A 184 10.35 -33.84 15.12
C ARG A 184 9.98 -35.14 15.82
N SER A 185 9.82 -36.26 15.10
CA SER A 185 9.57 -37.57 15.72
C SER A 185 10.80 -38.13 16.44
N ASP A 186 12.00 -37.85 15.92
CA ASP A 186 13.25 -38.39 16.47
C ASP A 186 13.66 -37.75 17.81
N HIS A 187 13.10 -36.58 18.14
CA HIS A 187 13.31 -35.92 19.44
C HIS A 187 12.24 -36.29 20.48
N LEU A 188 11.25 -37.10 20.12
CA LEU A 188 10.14 -37.51 20.99
C LEU A 188 10.06 -39.04 21.19
N ALA A 189 11.04 -39.80 20.70
CA ALA A 189 11.22 -41.24 20.90
C ALA A 189 12.45 -41.50 21.76
#